data_AF-A0A815LTA8-F1
#
_entry.id   AF-A0A815LTA8-F1
#
_cell.length_a   1.000
_cell.length_b   1.000
_cell.length_c   1.000
_cell.angle_alpha   90.00
_cell.angle_beta   90.00
_cell.angle_gamma   90.00
#
_symmetry.space_group_name_H-M   'P 1'
#
loop_
_entity.id
_entity.type
_entity.pdbx_description
1 polymer ?
#
loop_
_entity_poly.entity_id
_entity_poly.type
_entity_poly.pdbx_seq_one_letter_code
_entity_poly.pdbx_strand_id
1 'polypeptide(L)'
;MTSVRRVSQEVNLSKFVVYHTMRNVLKYKPYKIHLKQRLYDEDQDLCVEMCERLIPILEDEGNVDFYISGMVNKHNGYIWADKNLSITVDIASNSPKLTV
;
A
#
# COMPACT_ATOMS: atom_id res chain seq x y z
N MET A 1 3.86 9.04 8.95
CA MET A 1 2.41 8.78 8.85
C MET A 1 1.81 8.78 10.23
N THR A 2 0.84 9.66 10.47
CA THR A 2 0.36 9.98 11.83
C THR A 2 -1.07 9.46 11.97
N SER A 3 -1.32 8.54 12.90
CA SER A 3 -2.66 8.00 13.14
C SER A 3 -3.52 9.00 13.93
N VAL A 4 -4.86 8.87 13.86
CA VAL A 4 -5.80 9.68 14.67
C VAL A 4 -5.45 9.61 16.16
N ARG A 5 -4.98 8.46 16.64
CA ARG A 5 -4.49 8.29 18.01
C ARG A 5 -3.28 9.18 18.30
N ARG A 6 -2.29 9.20 17.41
CA ARG A 6 -1.08 10.00 17.60
C ARG A 6 -1.39 11.49 17.54
N VAL A 7 -2.21 11.92 16.58
CA VAL A 7 -2.68 13.32 16.51
C VAL A 7 -3.42 13.70 17.79
N SER A 8 -4.33 12.85 18.27
CA SER A 8 -5.05 13.06 19.54
C SER A 8 -4.11 13.25 20.74
N GLN A 9 -3.00 12.54 20.79
CA GLN A 9 -1.96 12.73 21.82
C GLN A 9 -1.18 14.04 21.62
N GLU A 10 -0.83 14.38 20.38
CA GLU A 10 -0.07 15.60 20.05
C GLU A 10 -0.88 16.88 20.32
N VAL A 11 -2.17 16.89 20.00
CA VAL A 11 -3.05 18.06 20.20
C VAL A 11 -3.82 18.03 21.52
N ASN A 12 -3.65 17.00 22.34
CA ASN A 12 -4.37 16.77 23.59
C ASN A 12 -5.91 16.88 23.45
N LEU A 13 -6.45 16.38 22.34
CA LEU A 13 -7.89 16.32 22.06
C LEU A 13 -8.36 14.88 22.07
N SER A 14 -9.64 14.65 22.35
CA SER A 14 -10.20 13.30 22.23
C SER A 14 -10.13 12.82 20.77
N LYS A 15 -9.94 11.51 20.57
CA LYS A 15 -9.91 10.90 19.23
C LYS A 15 -11.15 11.23 18.41
N PHE A 16 -12.31 11.34 19.06
CA PHE A 16 -13.57 11.71 18.43
C PHE A 16 -13.52 13.13 17.85
N VAL A 17 -13.03 14.10 18.63
CA VAL A 17 -12.89 15.49 18.18
C VAL A 17 -11.92 15.57 17.01
N VAL A 18 -10.77 14.88 17.09
CA VAL A 18 -9.79 14.83 16.00
C VAL A 18 -10.43 14.25 14.73
N TYR A 19 -11.11 13.12 14.83
CA TYR A 19 -11.78 12.49 13.69
C TYR A 19 -12.87 13.39 13.09
N HIS A 20 -13.70 14.00 13.93
CA HIS A 20 -14.74 14.93 13.50
C HIS A 20 -14.15 16.14 12.78
N THR A 21 -13.12 16.78 13.34
CA THR A 21 -12.45 17.91 12.73
C THR A 21 -11.82 17.53 11.39
N MET A 22 -11.13 16.40 11.30
CA MET A 22 -10.53 15.92 10.05
C MET A 22 -11.60 15.67 8.96
N ARG A 23 -12.70 14.98 9.29
CA ARG A 23 -13.75 14.64 8.30
C ARG A 23 -14.67 15.80 7.96
N ASN A 24 -15.10 16.57 8.95
CA ASN A 24 -16.23 17.48 8.82
C ASN A 24 -15.81 18.94 8.71
N VAL A 25 -14.70 19.33 9.34
CA VAL A 25 -14.17 20.71 9.27
C VAL A 25 -13.18 20.83 8.12
N LEU A 26 -12.13 20.00 8.13
CA LEU A 26 -11.06 20.01 7.12
C LEU A 26 -11.43 19.26 5.83
N LYS A 27 -12.54 18.50 5.85
CA LYS A 27 -13.02 17.69 4.71
C LYS A 27 -11.98 16.69 4.19
N TYR A 28 -11.05 16.26 5.04
CA TYR A 28 -10.05 15.26 4.66
C TYR A 28 -10.68 13.88 4.51
N LYS A 29 -10.16 13.15 3.54
CA LYS A 29 -10.52 11.76 3.26
C LYS A 29 -9.33 10.85 3.55
N PRO A 30 -9.57 9.64 4.08
CA PRO A 30 -8.53 8.65 4.22
C PRO A 30 -8.21 8.04 2.85
N TYR A 31 -6.96 8.18 2.42
CA TYR A 31 -6.42 7.56 1.22
C TYR A 31 -5.52 6.39 1.61
N LYS A 32 -5.85 5.21 1.10
CA LYS A 32 -5.04 4.01 1.30
C LYS A 32 -3.79 4.11 0.44
N ILE A 33 -2.63 3.86 1.04
CA ILE A 33 -1.37 3.79 0.32
C ILE A 33 -1.38 2.50 -0.50
N HIS A 34 -1.10 2.64 -1.78
CA HIS A 34 -0.88 1.52 -2.69
C HIS A 34 0.61 1.50 -3.04
N LEU A 35 1.24 0.36 -2.83
CA LEU A 35 2.53 0.09 -3.45
C LEU A 35 2.21 -0.37 -4.88
N LYS A 36 2.79 0.32 -5.86
CA LYS A 36 2.73 -0.09 -7.26
C LYS A 36 4.16 -0.31 -7.71
N GLN A 37 4.42 -1.44 -8.34
CA GLN A 37 5.68 -1.63 -9.05
C GLN A 37 5.62 -0.83 -10.35
N ARG A 38 6.76 -0.26 -10.71
CA ARG A 38 6.96 0.32 -12.04
C ARG A 38 7.17 -0.85 -12.99
N LEU A 39 6.25 -1.02 -13.93
CA LEU A 39 6.38 -1.95 -15.04
C LEU A 39 6.83 -1.17 -16.27
N TYR A 40 7.81 -1.70 -16.98
CA TYR A 40 8.21 -1.27 -18.32
C TYR A 40 7.44 -2.09 -19.37
N ASP A 41 7.41 -1.61 -20.61
CA ASP A 41 6.69 -2.30 -21.68
C ASP A 41 7.23 -3.72 -21.90
N GLU A 42 8.54 -3.95 -21.66
CA GLU A 42 9.17 -5.27 -21.75
C GLU A 42 8.76 -6.21 -20.60
N ASP A 43 8.30 -5.68 -19.45
CA ASP A 43 7.91 -6.50 -18.30
C ASP A 43 6.57 -7.21 -18.54
N GLN A 44 5.76 -6.73 -19.49
CA GLN A 44 4.48 -7.35 -19.80
C GLN A 44 4.66 -8.78 -20.32
N ASP A 45 5.63 -9.00 -21.20
CA ASP A 45 5.94 -10.33 -21.74
C ASP A 45 6.50 -11.25 -20.65
N LEU A 46 7.33 -10.72 -19.73
CA LEU A 46 7.85 -11.44 -18.59
C LEU A 46 6.75 -11.87 -17.60
N CYS A 47 5.73 -11.03 -17.39
CA CYS A 47 4.57 -11.39 -16.59
C CYS A 47 3.78 -12.55 -17.21
N VAL A 48 3.61 -12.54 -18.54
CA VAL A 48 2.92 -13.63 -19.25
C VAL A 48 3.71 -14.93 -19.13
N GLU A 49 5.02 -14.91 -19.40
CA GLU A 49 5.89 -16.07 -19.27
C GLU A 49 5.89 -16.64 -17.84
N MET A 50 5.92 -15.76 -16.83
CA MET A 50 5.82 -16.16 -15.43
C MET A 50 4.47 -16.84 -15.13
N CYS A 51 3.36 -16.28 -15.61
CA CYS A 51 2.03 -16.86 -15.43
C CYS A 51 1.92 -18.23 -16.10
N GLU A 52 2.40 -18.38 -17.33
CA GLU A 52 2.39 -19.66 -18.06
C GLU A 52 3.17 -20.76 -17.32
N ARG A 53 4.24 -20.40 -16.60
CA ARG A 53 5.00 -21.34 -15.76
C ARG A 53 4.32 -21.65 -14.43
N LEU A 54 3.61 -20.69 -13.84
CA LEU A 54 2.98 -20.84 -12.53
C LEU A 54 1.61 -21.52 -12.59
N ILE A 55 0.85 -21.34 -13.66
CA ILE A 55 -0.49 -21.93 -13.81
C ILE A 55 -0.47 -23.45 -13.63
N PRO A 56 0.43 -24.22 -14.30
CA PRO A 56 0.48 -25.67 -14.12
C PRO A 56 0.83 -26.10 -12.69
N ILE A 57 1.68 -25.32 -12.01
CA ILE A 57 2.10 -25.58 -10.63
C ILE A 57 0.93 -25.33 -9.66
N LEU A 58 0.17 -24.25 -9.90
CA LEU A 58 -1.02 -23.92 -9.11
C LEU A 58 -2.15 -24.92 -9.30
N GLU A 59 -2.30 -25.47 -10.51
CA GLU A 59 -3.29 -26.52 -10.81
C GLU A 59 -2.97 -27.84 -10.10
N ASP A 60 -1.69 -28.16 -9.88
CA ASP A 60 -1.26 -29.40 -9.23
C ASP A 60 -1.18 -29.27 -7.69
N GLU A 61 -0.65 -28.15 -7.18
CA GLU A 61 -0.42 -27.96 -5.73
C GLU A 61 -1.54 -27.18 -5.00
N GLY A 62 -2.49 -26.59 -5.74
CA GLY A 62 -3.68 -25.94 -5.21
C GLY A 62 -3.49 -24.57 -4.53
N ASN A 63 -2.26 -24.21 -4.14
CA ASN A 63 -1.87 -22.85 -3.75
C ASN A 63 -0.35 -22.66 -3.74
N VAL A 64 0.14 -21.56 -4.33
CA VAL A 64 1.54 -21.13 -4.23
C VAL A 64 1.60 -19.87 -3.35
N ASP A 65 2.34 -19.93 -2.26
CA ASP A 65 2.53 -18.81 -1.35
C ASP A 65 3.58 -17.83 -1.89
N PHE A 66 3.15 -16.61 -2.22
CA PHE A 66 4.06 -15.52 -2.59
C PHE A 66 4.53 -14.75 -1.35
N TYR A 67 5.83 -14.75 -1.11
CA TYR A 67 6.43 -13.95 -0.03
C TYR A 67 6.75 -12.53 -0.51
N ILE A 68 5.97 -11.56 -0.06
CA ILE A 68 6.28 -10.15 -0.28
C ILE A 68 7.46 -9.77 0.64
N SER A 69 8.61 -9.39 0.05
CA SER A 69 9.74 -8.88 0.83
C SER A 69 9.52 -7.42 1.22
N GLY A 70 9.28 -7.17 2.50
CA GLY A 70 9.24 -5.82 3.05
C GLY A 70 8.42 -5.73 4.33
N MET A 71 8.77 -4.78 5.20
CA MET A 71 7.87 -4.38 6.30
C MET A 71 6.73 -3.54 5.72
N VAL A 72 5.72 -4.20 5.15
CA VAL A 72 4.47 -3.51 4.81
C VAL A 72 3.61 -3.52 6.05
N ASN A 73 3.51 -2.37 6.73
CA ASN A 73 2.46 -2.17 7.74
C ASN A 73 1.10 -2.06 7.02
N LYS A 74 0.63 -3.19 6.44
CA LYS A 74 -0.62 -3.30 5.66
C LYS A 74 -1.84 -2.82 6.45
N HIS A 75 -1.75 -2.82 7.78
CA HIS A 75 -2.87 -2.52 8.66
C HIS A 75 -3.09 -1.03 8.94
N ASN A 76 -2.12 -0.13 8.68
CA ASN A 76 -2.22 1.27 9.15
C ASN A 76 -1.80 2.36 8.14
N GLY A 77 -1.64 2.03 6.86
CA GLY A 77 -1.20 2.99 5.84
C GLY A 77 -2.32 3.87 5.26
N TYR A 78 -2.94 4.73 6.07
CA TYR A 78 -3.84 5.77 5.56
C TYR A 78 -3.20 7.15 5.66
N ILE A 79 -3.25 7.90 4.55
CA ILE A 79 -2.92 9.32 4.51
C ILE A 79 -4.23 10.10 4.49
N TRP A 80 -4.35 11.10 5.35
CA TRP A 80 -5.51 11.99 5.36
C TRP A 80 -5.19 13.25 4.57
N ALA A 81 -5.94 13.51 3.51
CA ALA A 81 -5.75 14.68 2.66
C ALA A 81 -7.09 15.17 2.12
N ASP A 82 -7.14 16.41 1.65
CA ASP A 82 -8.30 16.99 0.95
C ASP A 82 -8.46 16.40 -0.47
N LYS A 83 -7.35 16.04 -1.11
CA LYS A 83 -7.28 15.44 -2.44
C LYS A 83 -6.45 14.16 -2.45
N ASN A 84 -6.69 13.31 -3.44
CA ASN A 84 -5.89 12.10 -3.63
C ASN A 84 -4.47 12.50 -4.04
N LEU A 85 -3.51 12.24 -3.17
CA LEU A 85 -2.11 12.44 -3.45
C LEU A 85 -1.66 11.29 -4.36
N SER A 86 -1.74 11.47 -5.68
CA SER A 86 -1.12 10.57 -6.66
C SER A 86 0.39 10.79 -6.69
N ILE A 87 1.03 10.72 -5.53
CA ILE A 87 2.48 10.84 -5.38
C ILE A 87 3.05 9.43 -5.55
N THR A 88 3.64 9.18 -6.70
CA THR A 88 4.49 8.01 -6.92
C THR A 88 5.86 8.33 -6.35
N VAL A 89 6.29 7.58 -5.34
CA VAL A 89 7.66 7.68 -4.81
C VAL A 89 8.41 6.45 -5.32
N ASP A 90 9.33 6.67 -6.27
CA ASP A 90 10.21 5.64 -6.78
C ASP A 90 11.32 5.39 -5.75
N ILE A 91 11.21 4.30 -4.99
CA ILE A 91 12.29 3.84 -4.11
C ILE A 91 12.86 2.57 -4.72
N ALA A 92 14.15 2.58 -5.04
CA ALA A 92 14.87 1.39 -5.45
C ALA A 92 14.83 0.36 -4.31
N SER A 93 14.14 -0.75 -4.52
CA SER A 93 14.17 -1.87 -3.59
C SER A 93 15.50 -2.61 -3.77
N ASN A 94 16.39 -2.52 -2.78
CA ASN A 94 17.65 -3.29 -2.76
C ASN A 94 17.42 -4.76 -2.37
N SER A 95 16.20 -5.29 -2.54
CA SER A 95 15.89 -6.68 -2.22
C SER A 95 16.02 -7.55 -3.47
N PRO A 96 16.73 -8.70 -3.41
CA PRO A 96 16.79 -9.66 -4.51
C PRO A 96 15.47 -10.42 -4.72
N LYS A 97 14.40 -10.04 -4.04
CA LYS A 97 13.11 -10.75 -4.03
C LYS A 97 12.08 -9.97 -4.84
N LEU A 98 11.32 -10.69 -5.66
CA LEU A 98 10.11 -10.18 -6.30
C LEU A 98 9.14 -9.71 -5.20
N THR A 99 8.87 -8.42 -5.20
CA THR A 99 7.74 -7.85 -4.46
C THR A 99 6.54 -7.97 -5.42
N VAL A 100 5.35 -8.33 -4.95
CA VAL A 100 4.10 -8.28 -5.76
C VAL A 100 3.15 -7.31 -5.09
#